data_AF-A0A8J3RN93-F1
#
_entry.id   AF-A0A8J3RN93-F1
#
_cell.length_a   1.000
_cell.length_b   1.000
_cell.length_c   1.000
_cell.angle_alpha   90.00
_cell.angle_beta   90.00
_cell.angle_gamma   90.00
#
_symmetry.space_group_name_H-M   'P 1'
#
loop_
_entity.id
_entity.type
_entity.pdbx_description
1 polymer ?
#
loop_
_entity_poly.entity_id
_entity_poly.type
_entity_poly.pdbx_seq_one_letter_code
_entity_poly.pdbx_strand_id
1 'polypeptide(L)'
;MRLPHRAAWPIAAFLVGYPVWWAMGFGGLALVVLAPAMAAVLWRRRPIKVPRGFGLWLLLLAGYLVSSVMLAEMPPGTYGEFGAGRLVGYLMRLSLYASLTIMVLYLGNLTERELPQLTLVRMLGALFLTTVAGGLLGVFAPHVQFTSPVERLLPGWISGNSFVQNLIHPTAAQIQKVLGHASPRPEAPFEWANAWGSNLSVLLIWFVVGWWVYGGPRSRLATAPLLALAAIPVVYSLNRGLWIGLGIAVGYLVLRLGARGRAVACAAVAAGVLVFFLSPLQAVVAQRLDRPHSNDIRAFTVASTIAAAQFSPVIGYGNTRNATGNHKTITTGKSDWCETCGHPPLGSDGQLWHLMITQGFVGAALYVAFFAGAVRRHWADRSPIGMAGVLVMILTLLYMFVYDGLVTPLSLYLISFALLWRNSMEDGSR
;
A
#
# COMPACT_ATOMS: atom_id res chain seq x y z
N MET A 1 10.75 6.29 25.02
CA MET A 1 9.47 6.70 24.39
C MET A 1 8.45 6.78 25.53
N ARG A 2 7.78 7.92 25.78
CA ARG A 2 6.68 7.93 26.78
C ARG A 2 5.58 6.99 26.28
N LEU A 3 4.98 6.19 27.17
CA LEU A 3 3.87 5.30 26.80
C LEU A 3 2.78 6.14 26.11
N PRO A 4 2.23 5.67 24.98
CA PRO A 4 1.18 6.40 24.28
C PRO A 4 -0.01 6.64 25.21
N HIS A 5 -0.65 7.80 25.08
CA HIS A 5 -1.88 8.11 25.81
C HIS A 5 -2.89 6.97 25.60
N ARG A 6 -3.80 6.73 26.57
CA ARG A 6 -4.84 5.68 26.45
C ARG A 6 -5.68 5.78 25.18
N ALA A 7 -5.71 6.93 24.52
CA ALA A 7 -6.42 7.09 23.26
C ALA A 7 -5.61 6.62 22.03
N ALA A 8 -4.27 6.58 22.10
CA ALA A 8 -3.35 6.32 20.99
C ALA A 8 -2.89 4.85 20.89
N TRP A 9 -3.27 3.98 21.84
CA TRP A 9 -2.86 2.58 21.80
C TRP A 9 -3.28 1.82 20.53
N PRO A 10 -4.46 2.05 19.89
CA PRO A 10 -4.85 1.29 18.70
C PRO A 10 -3.89 1.53 17.54
N ILE A 11 -3.50 2.78 17.28
CA ILE A 11 -2.55 3.09 16.20
C ILE A 11 -1.12 2.64 16.55
N ALA A 12 -0.74 2.70 17.83
CA ALA A 12 0.55 2.16 18.27
C ALA A 12 0.61 0.63 18.08
N ALA A 13 -0.46 -0.09 18.44
CA ALA A 13 -0.60 -1.52 18.21
C ALA A 13 -0.55 -1.86 16.73
N PHE A 14 -1.17 -1.05 15.87
CA PHE A 14 -1.10 -1.23 14.42
C PHE A 14 0.32 -1.03 13.87
N LEU A 15 0.96 0.10 14.14
CA LEU A 15 2.22 0.47 13.51
C LEU A 15 3.45 -0.17 14.17
N VAL A 16 3.55 -0.07 15.49
CA VAL A 16 4.72 -0.59 16.24
C VAL A 16 4.54 -2.08 16.53
N GLY A 17 3.31 -2.52 16.81
CA GLY A 17 2.97 -3.93 17.03
C GLY A 17 2.85 -4.75 15.75
N TYR A 18 3.07 -4.18 14.56
CA TYR A 18 2.94 -4.86 13.27
C TYR A 18 3.68 -6.20 13.16
N PRO A 19 4.92 -6.39 13.68
CA PRO A 19 5.58 -7.70 13.66
C PRO A 19 4.76 -8.80 14.32
N VAL A 20 4.04 -8.48 15.40
CA VAL A 20 3.19 -9.43 16.12
C VAL A 20 1.95 -9.76 15.28
N TRP A 21 1.32 -8.77 14.66
CA TRP A 21 0.20 -9.01 13.74
C TRP A 21 0.58 -9.88 12.56
N TRP A 22 1.74 -9.62 11.95
CA TRP A 22 2.30 -10.47 10.90
C TRP A 22 2.51 -11.90 11.39
N ALA A 23 3.19 -12.09 12.53
CA ALA A 23 3.42 -13.43 13.08
C ALA A 23 2.12 -14.15 13.46
N MET A 24 1.06 -13.42 13.83
CA MET A 24 -0.26 -14.00 14.10
C MET A 24 -1.01 -14.42 12.82
N GLY A 25 -0.59 -14.00 11.63
CA GLY A 25 -1.34 -14.21 10.38
C GLY A 25 -2.42 -13.14 10.14
N PHE A 26 -2.31 -11.99 10.81
CA PHE A 26 -3.26 -10.88 10.72
C PHE A 26 -2.65 -9.64 10.06
N GLY A 27 -1.42 -9.67 9.51
CA GLY A 27 -0.71 -8.47 9.04
C GLY A 27 -1.58 -7.51 8.22
N GLY A 28 -2.20 -7.99 7.15
CA GLY A 28 -3.10 -7.19 6.31
C GLY A 28 -4.47 -6.87 6.91
N LEU A 29 -4.93 -7.64 7.89
CA LEU A 29 -6.26 -7.53 8.50
C LEU A 29 -6.24 -6.90 9.91
N ALA A 30 -5.06 -6.58 10.44
CA ALA A 30 -4.87 -5.99 11.77
C ALA A 30 -5.70 -4.72 11.95
N LEU A 31 -5.83 -3.93 10.88
CA LEU A 31 -6.65 -2.73 10.89
C LEU A 31 -8.13 -3.02 11.11
N VAL A 32 -8.66 -4.11 10.55
CA VAL A 32 -10.05 -4.54 10.75
C VAL A 32 -10.28 -4.90 12.22
N VAL A 33 -9.32 -5.58 12.85
CA VAL A 33 -9.38 -5.95 14.27
C VAL A 33 -9.30 -4.72 15.18
N LEU A 34 -8.51 -3.71 14.81
CA LEU A 34 -8.30 -2.51 15.63
C LEU A 34 -9.34 -1.40 15.39
N ALA A 35 -10.06 -1.44 14.26
CA ALA A 35 -11.07 -0.45 13.93
C ALA A 35 -12.19 -0.31 14.98
N PRO A 36 -12.75 -1.39 15.57
CA PRO A 36 -13.74 -1.27 16.65
C PRO A 36 -13.24 -0.45 17.86
N ALA A 37 -11.97 -0.62 18.25
CA ALA A 37 -11.38 0.15 19.34
C ALA A 37 -11.24 1.65 18.96
N MET A 38 -10.79 1.93 17.73
CA MET A 38 -10.74 3.30 17.20
C MET A 38 -12.14 3.93 17.13
N ALA A 39 -13.14 3.17 16.71
CA ALA A 39 -14.54 3.61 16.65
C ALA A 39 -15.11 3.89 18.05
N ALA A 40 -14.80 3.06 19.05
CA ALA A 40 -15.22 3.30 20.43
C ALA A 40 -14.62 4.59 21.02
N VAL A 41 -13.35 4.89 20.69
CA VAL A 41 -12.72 6.18 21.05
C VAL A 41 -13.42 7.34 20.33
N LEU A 42 -13.73 7.19 19.05
CA LEU A 42 -14.39 8.22 18.24
C LEU A 42 -15.83 8.51 18.68
N TRP A 43 -16.58 7.45 19.03
CA TRP A 43 -17.98 7.55 19.47
C TRP A 43 -18.13 8.44 20.71
N ARG A 44 -17.15 8.42 21.61
CA ARG A 44 -17.12 9.22 22.83
C ARG A 44 -16.76 10.70 22.59
N ARG A 45 -16.51 11.11 21.33
CA ARG A 45 -15.94 12.42 20.97
C ARG A 45 -16.79 13.22 19.99
N ARG A 46 -18.11 13.25 20.21
CA ARG A 46 -19.01 14.03 19.34
C ARG A 46 -18.91 15.54 19.66
N PRO A 47 -18.99 16.44 18.66
CA PRO A 47 -19.14 16.15 17.23
C PRO A 47 -17.83 15.71 16.55
N ILE A 48 -17.94 14.74 15.63
CA ILE A 48 -16.81 14.23 14.85
C ILE A 48 -16.47 15.22 13.74
N LYS A 49 -15.23 15.73 13.72
CA LYS A 49 -14.72 16.55 12.62
C LYS A 49 -14.38 15.67 11.43
N VAL A 50 -14.54 16.20 10.22
CA VAL A 50 -14.19 15.55 8.95
C VAL A 50 -13.23 16.43 8.14
N PRO A 51 -12.29 15.85 7.37
CA PRO A 51 -11.39 16.64 6.54
C PRO A 51 -12.12 17.29 5.37
N ARG A 52 -11.56 18.40 4.87
CA ARG A 52 -12.02 19.00 3.61
C ARG A 52 -11.83 18.00 2.45
N GLY A 53 -12.89 17.80 1.65
CA GLY A 53 -12.90 16.86 0.54
C GLY A 53 -13.27 15.42 0.91
N PHE A 54 -13.56 15.13 2.18
CA PHE A 54 -13.96 13.79 2.65
C PHE A 54 -15.25 13.28 1.98
N GLY A 55 -16.12 14.18 1.49
CA GLY A 55 -17.29 13.80 0.70
C GLY A 55 -16.95 12.95 -0.52
N LEU A 56 -15.81 13.18 -1.18
CA LEU A 56 -15.37 12.34 -2.32
C LEU A 56 -15.07 10.90 -1.88
N TRP A 57 -14.47 10.73 -0.70
CA TRP A 57 -14.23 9.42 -0.11
C TRP A 57 -15.55 8.73 0.28
N LEU A 58 -16.50 9.46 0.87
CA LEU A 58 -17.81 8.90 1.20
C LEU A 58 -18.62 8.51 -0.03
N LEU A 59 -18.55 9.29 -1.11
CA LEU A 59 -19.17 8.95 -2.40
C LEU A 59 -18.52 7.70 -3.01
N LEU A 60 -17.20 7.55 -2.90
CA LEU A 60 -16.50 6.34 -3.32
C LEU A 60 -17.05 5.11 -2.56
N LEU A 61 -17.17 5.20 -1.24
CA LEU A 61 -17.73 4.12 -0.41
C LEU A 61 -19.19 3.83 -0.72
N ALA A 62 -20.00 4.87 -0.93
CA ALA A 62 -21.40 4.70 -1.34
C ALA A 62 -21.48 3.99 -2.70
N GLY A 63 -20.64 4.35 -3.65
CA GLY A 63 -20.50 3.66 -4.94
C GLY A 63 -20.12 2.19 -4.77
N TYR A 64 -19.16 1.88 -3.89
CA TYR A 64 -18.80 0.50 -3.56
C TYR A 64 -19.97 -0.27 -2.93
N LEU A 65 -20.75 0.34 -2.04
CA LEU A 65 -21.94 -0.29 -1.48
C LEU A 65 -22.99 -0.60 -2.56
N VAL A 66 -23.24 0.35 -3.46
CA VAL A 66 -24.17 0.18 -4.58
C VAL A 66 -23.67 -0.90 -5.54
N SER A 67 -22.36 -1.02 -5.76
CA SER A 67 -21.78 -2.05 -6.63
C SER A 67 -22.10 -3.50 -6.21
N SER A 68 -22.56 -3.71 -4.97
CA SER A 68 -23.02 -5.02 -4.49
C SER A 68 -24.15 -5.62 -5.32
N VAL A 69 -25.00 -4.80 -5.92
CA VAL A 69 -26.10 -5.28 -6.78
C VAL A 69 -25.59 -5.97 -8.05
N MET A 70 -24.33 -5.72 -8.44
CA MET A 70 -23.67 -6.27 -9.62
C MET A 70 -22.79 -7.49 -9.30
N LEU A 71 -22.86 -8.04 -8.09
CA LEU A 71 -22.03 -9.19 -7.71
C LEU A 71 -22.37 -10.47 -8.48
N ALA A 72 -23.64 -10.67 -8.86
CA ALA A 72 -24.06 -11.82 -9.65
C ALA A 72 -23.66 -11.69 -11.13
N GLU A 73 -23.54 -10.45 -11.62
CA GLU A 73 -23.32 -10.16 -13.04
C GLU A 73 -21.94 -10.57 -13.56
N MET A 74 -21.91 -11.00 -14.82
CA MET A 74 -20.71 -11.46 -15.51
C MET A 74 -20.55 -10.69 -16.84
N PRO A 75 -19.58 -9.76 -16.95
CA PRO A 75 -19.33 -9.07 -18.21
C PRO A 75 -18.86 -10.05 -19.31
N PRO A 76 -19.08 -9.72 -20.59
CA PRO A 76 -18.54 -10.50 -21.71
C PRO A 76 -17.01 -10.72 -21.60
N GLY A 77 -16.55 -11.90 -22.00
CA GLY A 77 -15.13 -12.27 -21.91
C GLY A 77 -14.66 -12.61 -20.49
N THR A 78 -15.59 -12.88 -19.57
CA THR A 78 -15.26 -13.34 -18.21
C THR A 78 -15.96 -14.64 -17.86
N TYR A 79 -15.42 -15.38 -16.89
CA TYR A 79 -15.95 -16.66 -16.44
C TYR A 79 -15.96 -16.80 -14.91
N GLY A 80 -16.71 -17.79 -14.43
CA GLY A 80 -16.87 -18.11 -13.01
C GLY A 80 -18.27 -17.82 -12.49
N GLU A 81 -18.61 -18.38 -11.33
CA GLU A 81 -19.97 -18.35 -10.80
C GLU A 81 -20.09 -17.42 -9.59
N PHE A 82 -21.31 -16.98 -9.30
CA PHE A 82 -21.61 -16.31 -8.04
C PHE A 82 -21.54 -17.36 -6.91
N GLY A 83 -20.49 -17.28 -6.09
CA GLY A 83 -20.29 -18.20 -4.98
C GLY A 83 -19.83 -17.48 -3.73
N ALA A 84 -19.74 -18.22 -2.61
CA ALA A 84 -19.35 -17.69 -1.30
C ALA A 84 -18.02 -16.92 -1.35
N GLY A 85 -17.03 -17.39 -2.13
CA GLY A 85 -15.75 -16.68 -2.30
C GLY A 85 -15.88 -15.27 -2.88
N ARG A 86 -16.83 -15.04 -3.81
CA ARG A 86 -17.10 -13.72 -4.38
C ARG A 86 -17.72 -12.80 -3.33
N LEU A 87 -18.64 -13.30 -2.51
CA LEU A 87 -19.24 -12.54 -1.42
C LEU A 87 -18.23 -12.23 -0.31
N VAL A 88 -17.43 -13.22 0.11
CA VAL A 88 -16.37 -13.05 1.12
C VAL A 88 -15.34 -12.02 0.65
N GLY A 89 -14.90 -12.09 -0.60
CA GLY A 89 -13.99 -11.11 -1.18
C GLY A 89 -14.59 -9.69 -1.20
N TYR A 90 -15.89 -9.54 -1.46
CA TYR A 90 -16.56 -8.24 -1.41
C TYR A 90 -16.63 -7.69 0.03
N LEU A 91 -17.08 -8.53 0.98
CA LEU A 91 -17.25 -8.16 2.38
C LEU A 91 -15.92 -7.83 3.06
N MET A 92 -14.86 -8.59 2.78
CA MET A 92 -13.53 -8.31 3.33
C MET A 92 -13.04 -6.92 2.89
N ARG A 93 -13.20 -6.57 1.61
CA ARG A 93 -12.82 -5.25 1.11
C ARG A 93 -13.70 -4.14 1.68
N LEU A 94 -15.01 -4.40 1.85
CA LEU A 94 -15.92 -3.48 2.54
C LEU A 94 -15.43 -3.21 3.96
N SER A 95 -15.06 -4.26 4.71
CA SER A 95 -14.53 -4.14 6.06
C SER A 95 -13.22 -3.33 6.09
N LEU A 96 -12.33 -3.53 5.12
CA LEU A 96 -11.11 -2.72 4.99
C LEU A 96 -11.43 -1.25 4.75
N TYR A 97 -12.29 -0.95 3.77
CA TYR A 97 -12.71 0.41 3.47
C TYR A 97 -13.38 1.11 4.67
N ALA A 98 -14.25 0.41 5.40
CA ALA A 98 -14.86 0.91 6.62
C ALA A 98 -13.81 1.18 7.71
N SER A 99 -12.87 0.24 7.89
CA SER A 99 -11.79 0.35 8.89
C SER A 99 -10.84 1.51 8.60
N LEU A 100 -10.47 1.71 7.33
CA LEU A 100 -9.67 2.84 6.86
C LEU A 100 -10.39 4.18 7.14
N THR A 101 -11.69 4.22 6.91
CA THR A 101 -12.53 5.40 7.18
C THR A 101 -12.56 5.74 8.66
N ILE A 102 -12.79 4.72 9.51
CA ILE A 102 -12.73 4.86 10.97
C ILE A 102 -11.36 5.36 11.40
N MET A 103 -10.27 4.78 10.87
CA MET A 103 -8.90 5.15 11.21
C MET A 103 -8.59 6.61 10.88
N VAL A 104 -8.96 7.10 9.69
CA VAL A 104 -8.74 8.51 9.30
C VAL A 104 -9.47 9.46 10.24
N LEU A 105 -10.75 9.19 10.51
CA LEU A 105 -11.55 10.02 11.41
C LEU A 105 -11.02 9.97 12.84
N TYR A 106 -10.65 8.78 13.33
CA TYR A 106 -10.01 8.59 14.61
C TYR A 106 -8.73 9.42 14.73
N LEU A 107 -7.80 9.29 13.77
CA LEU A 107 -6.52 10.01 13.80
C LEU A 107 -6.70 11.52 13.74
N GLY A 108 -7.61 12.03 12.90
CA GLY A 108 -7.83 13.47 12.81
C GLY A 108 -8.59 14.09 13.98
N ASN A 109 -9.31 13.29 14.78
CA ASN A 109 -10.05 13.79 15.95
C ASN A 109 -9.29 13.61 17.28
N LEU A 110 -8.11 12.99 17.29
CA LEU A 110 -7.23 13.00 18.46
C LEU A 110 -6.52 14.35 18.60
N THR A 111 -6.41 14.87 19.82
CA THR A 111 -5.71 16.13 20.08
C THR A 111 -4.18 15.95 20.06
N GLU A 112 -3.43 17.05 19.96
CA GLU A 112 -1.96 17.02 19.99
C GLU A 112 -1.41 16.52 21.34
N ARG A 113 -2.15 16.69 22.43
CA ARG A 113 -1.79 16.12 23.74
C ARG A 113 -1.90 14.58 23.77
N GLU A 114 -2.86 14.02 23.04
CA GLU A 114 -3.15 12.60 23.07
C GLU A 114 -2.31 11.80 22.08
N LEU A 115 -2.12 12.37 20.89
CA LEU A 115 -1.27 11.82 19.86
C LEU A 115 -0.50 12.97 19.21
N PRO A 116 0.70 13.31 19.71
CA PRO A 116 1.52 14.31 19.06
C PRO A 116 1.85 13.88 17.63
N GLN A 117 1.85 14.81 16.66
CA GLN A 117 2.12 14.46 15.26
C GLN A 117 3.47 13.75 15.09
N LEU A 118 4.51 14.24 15.77
CA LEU A 118 5.84 13.63 15.72
C LEU A 118 5.86 12.21 16.30
N THR A 119 4.98 11.91 17.26
CA THR A 119 4.84 10.54 17.79
C THR A 119 4.31 9.60 16.72
N LEU A 120 3.27 10.01 15.97
CA LEU A 120 2.74 9.23 14.86
C LEU A 120 3.78 9.04 13.73
N VAL A 121 4.50 10.11 13.37
CA VAL A 121 5.60 10.02 12.39
C VAL A 121 6.70 9.06 12.84
N ARG A 122 7.06 9.07 14.12
CA ARG A 122 8.05 8.11 14.66
C ARG A 122 7.54 6.68 14.72
N MET A 123 6.25 6.46 14.92
CA MET A 123 5.63 5.13 14.81
C MET A 123 5.69 4.59 13.38
N LEU A 124 5.45 5.44 12.37
CA LEU A 124 5.68 5.09 10.96
C LEU A 124 7.16 4.77 10.71
N GLY A 125 8.07 5.56 11.29
CA GLY A 125 9.50 5.26 11.26
C GLY A 125 9.88 3.94 11.95
N ALA A 126 9.16 3.51 13.00
CA ALA A 126 9.38 2.20 13.60
C ALA A 126 8.91 1.06 12.68
N LEU A 127 7.76 1.24 11.99
CA LEU A 127 7.30 0.28 10.99
C LEU A 127 8.24 0.20 9.77
N PHE A 128 8.92 1.30 9.42
CA PHE A 128 10.01 1.27 8.43
C PHE A 128 11.12 0.29 8.85
N LEU A 129 11.56 0.32 10.12
CA LEU A 129 12.59 -0.60 10.62
C LEU A 129 12.15 -2.05 10.50
N THR A 130 10.90 -2.36 10.87
CA THR A 130 10.31 -3.69 10.68
C THR A 130 10.29 -4.08 9.20
N THR A 131 9.93 -3.15 8.31
CA THR A 131 9.87 -3.39 6.86
C THR A 131 11.25 -3.69 6.29
N VAL A 132 12.28 -2.98 6.73
CA VAL A 132 13.67 -3.23 6.34
C VAL A 132 14.15 -4.58 6.88
N ALA A 133 13.88 -4.88 8.15
CA ALA A 133 14.23 -6.18 8.74
C ALA A 133 13.56 -7.35 8.01
N GLY A 134 12.27 -7.25 7.70
CA GLY A 134 11.55 -8.24 6.89
C GLY A 134 12.06 -8.32 5.45
N GLY A 135 12.44 -7.18 4.86
CA GLY A 135 13.09 -7.12 3.56
C GLY A 135 14.42 -7.88 3.53
N LEU A 136 15.28 -7.65 4.53
CA LEU A 136 16.56 -8.34 4.68
C LEU A 136 16.34 -9.84 4.96
N LEU A 137 15.35 -10.21 5.76
CA LEU A 137 14.94 -11.60 5.96
C LEU A 137 14.56 -12.25 4.61
N GLY A 138 13.77 -11.57 3.78
CA GLY A 138 13.40 -12.05 2.45
C GLY A 138 14.57 -12.17 1.46
N VAL A 139 15.64 -11.39 1.64
CA VAL A 139 16.86 -11.50 0.83
C VAL A 139 17.74 -12.65 1.31
N PHE A 140 18.02 -12.73 2.61
CA PHE A 140 19.02 -13.65 3.16
C PHE A 140 18.46 -15.01 3.58
N ALA A 141 17.17 -15.09 3.87
CA ALA A 141 16.48 -16.32 4.26
C ALA A 141 15.12 -16.42 3.52
N PRO A 142 15.13 -16.48 2.17
CA PRO A 142 13.93 -16.33 1.35
C PRO A 142 12.89 -17.45 1.52
N HIS A 143 13.28 -18.60 2.07
CA HIS A 143 12.41 -19.75 2.29
C HIS A 143 11.78 -19.78 3.70
N VAL A 144 12.04 -18.76 4.53
CA VAL A 144 11.40 -18.66 5.84
C VAL A 144 9.90 -18.43 5.65
N GLN A 145 9.12 -19.38 6.16
CA GLN A 145 7.68 -19.35 6.21
C GLN A 145 7.20 -20.18 7.40
N PHE A 146 6.02 -19.88 7.94
CA PHE A 146 5.47 -20.65 9.06
C PHE A 146 3.94 -20.57 9.10
N THR A 147 3.31 -21.64 9.57
CA THR A 147 1.86 -21.66 9.80
C THR A 147 1.48 -20.80 10.99
N SER A 148 0.70 -19.75 10.74
CA SER A 148 0.30 -18.78 11.76
C SER A 148 -0.78 -19.33 12.71
N PRO A 149 -0.95 -18.72 13.90
CA PRO A 149 -2.09 -18.99 14.77
C PRO A 149 -3.44 -18.89 14.07
N VAL A 150 -3.66 -17.87 13.23
CA VAL A 150 -4.92 -17.70 12.48
C VAL A 150 -5.14 -18.85 11.50
N GLU A 151 -4.10 -19.25 10.78
CA GLU A 151 -4.18 -20.35 9.83
C GLU A 151 -4.53 -21.68 10.49
N ARG A 152 -4.05 -21.93 11.71
CA ARG A 152 -4.42 -23.12 12.49
C ARG A 152 -5.87 -23.10 12.98
N LEU A 153 -6.44 -21.92 13.22
CA LEU A 153 -7.80 -21.75 13.75
C LEU A 153 -8.87 -21.71 12.66
N LEU A 154 -8.51 -21.30 11.44
CA LEU A 154 -9.46 -21.18 10.34
C LEU A 154 -9.84 -22.56 9.78
N PRO A 155 -11.13 -22.80 9.47
CA PRO A 155 -11.56 -24.00 8.76
C PRO A 155 -10.85 -24.18 7.43
N GLY A 156 -10.55 -25.43 7.05
CA GLY A 156 -9.84 -25.78 5.82
C GLY A 156 -10.45 -25.21 4.53
N TRP A 157 -11.77 -25.02 4.48
CA TRP A 157 -12.45 -24.43 3.31
C TRP A 157 -12.20 -22.91 3.17
N ILE A 158 -11.81 -22.23 4.25
CA ILE A 158 -11.41 -20.81 4.22
C ILE A 158 -9.90 -20.71 3.97
N SER A 159 -9.09 -21.47 4.71
CA SER A 159 -7.63 -21.42 4.61
C SER A 159 -7.08 -22.04 3.32
N GLY A 160 -7.82 -22.96 2.69
CA GLY A 160 -7.49 -23.53 1.37
C GLY A 160 -7.70 -22.57 0.20
N ASN A 161 -8.31 -21.40 0.42
CA ASN A 161 -8.41 -20.38 -0.61
C ASN A 161 -7.04 -19.66 -0.76
N SER A 162 -6.40 -19.78 -1.92
CA SER A 162 -5.07 -19.18 -2.18
C SER A 162 -4.94 -17.69 -1.83
N PHE A 163 -6.00 -16.89 -2.03
CA PHE A 163 -5.99 -15.48 -1.68
C PHE A 163 -6.00 -15.29 -0.15
N VAL A 164 -6.79 -16.08 0.58
CA VAL A 164 -6.80 -16.06 2.04
C VAL A 164 -5.48 -16.57 2.59
N GLN A 165 -4.95 -17.67 2.03
CA GLN A 165 -3.67 -18.24 2.45
C GLN A 165 -2.54 -17.21 2.36
N ASN A 166 -2.46 -16.43 1.27
CA ASN A 166 -1.48 -15.35 1.13
C ASN A 166 -1.61 -14.24 2.20
N LEU A 167 -2.78 -14.06 2.81
CA LEU A 167 -2.99 -13.07 3.87
C LEU A 167 -2.62 -13.61 5.26
N ILE A 168 -2.78 -14.92 5.47
CA ILE A 168 -2.69 -15.54 6.79
C ILE A 168 -1.44 -16.41 6.99
N HIS A 169 -0.69 -16.73 5.93
CA HIS A 169 0.53 -17.53 5.97
C HIS A 169 1.77 -16.63 5.84
N PRO A 170 2.47 -16.32 6.95
CA PRO A 170 3.67 -15.51 6.93
C PRO A 170 4.80 -16.12 6.09
N THR A 171 5.25 -15.37 5.11
CA THR A 171 6.38 -15.68 4.23
C THR A 171 7.39 -14.54 4.22
N ALA A 172 8.67 -14.87 4.04
CA ALA A 172 9.74 -13.88 3.94
C ALA A 172 9.84 -13.27 2.52
N ALA A 173 9.66 -14.09 1.48
CA ALA A 173 9.80 -13.67 0.09
C ALA A 173 8.91 -14.47 -0.87
N GLN A 174 8.54 -13.83 -1.98
CA GLN A 174 7.91 -14.47 -3.13
C GLN A 174 8.98 -14.95 -4.11
N ILE A 175 9.05 -16.26 -4.33
CA ILE A 175 9.92 -16.81 -5.36
C ILE A 175 9.25 -16.66 -6.73
N GLN A 176 9.83 -15.84 -7.61
CA GLN A 176 9.29 -15.56 -8.94
C GLN A 176 10.39 -15.64 -10.00
N LYS A 177 10.04 -16.03 -11.23
CA LYS A 177 11.00 -16.16 -12.35
C LYS A 177 11.26 -14.86 -13.11
N VAL A 178 11.30 -13.71 -12.43
CA VAL A 178 11.36 -12.37 -13.07
C VAL A 178 12.62 -12.18 -13.93
N LEU A 179 13.74 -12.74 -13.51
CA LEU A 179 15.01 -12.70 -14.24
C LEU A 179 15.18 -13.91 -15.17
N GLY A 180 14.13 -14.67 -15.49
CA GLY A 180 14.18 -15.93 -16.25
C GLY A 180 14.73 -17.13 -15.46
N HIS A 181 15.05 -16.93 -14.18
CA HIS A 181 15.34 -17.97 -13.19
C HIS A 181 14.63 -17.62 -11.88
N ALA A 182 14.46 -18.61 -10.99
CA ALA A 182 13.80 -18.39 -9.70
C ALA A 182 14.61 -17.40 -8.86
N SER A 183 14.00 -16.26 -8.54
CA SER A 183 14.60 -15.20 -7.73
C SER A 183 13.66 -14.83 -6.59
N PRO A 184 14.16 -14.68 -5.35
CA PRO A 184 13.36 -14.19 -4.25
C PRO A 184 13.04 -12.71 -4.41
N ARG A 185 11.81 -12.33 -4.10
CA ARG A 185 11.37 -10.94 -3.97
C ARG A 185 10.88 -10.73 -2.54
N PRO A 186 11.54 -9.90 -1.72
CA PRO A 186 11.15 -9.74 -0.32
C PRO A 186 9.71 -9.21 -0.20
N GLU A 187 8.96 -9.78 0.75
CA GLU A 187 7.60 -9.33 1.03
C GLU A 187 7.32 -9.10 2.51
N ALA A 188 8.02 -9.79 3.43
CA ALA A 188 7.79 -9.63 4.86
C ALA A 188 7.97 -8.18 5.35
N PRO A 189 7.11 -7.70 6.27
CA PRO A 189 6.01 -8.41 6.93
C PRO A 189 4.66 -8.28 6.20
N PHE A 190 4.67 -7.99 4.90
CA PHE A 190 3.46 -7.71 4.12
C PHE A 190 3.06 -8.88 3.25
N GLU A 191 1.84 -8.78 2.72
CA GLU A 191 1.13 -9.83 2.01
C GLU A 191 1.66 -10.13 0.60
N TRP A 192 2.35 -9.17 -0.02
CA TRP A 192 2.94 -9.33 -1.37
C TRP A 192 4.20 -8.49 -1.52
N ALA A 193 5.14 -8.93 -2.37
CA ALA A 193 6.37 -8.18 -2.66
C ALA A 193 6.11 -6.77 -3.25
N ASN A 194 4.98 -6.61 -3.96
CA ASN A 194 4.54 -5.31 -4.47
C ASN A 194 4.04 -4.40 -3.34
N ALA A 195 3.27 -4.95 -2.38
CA ALA A 195 2.82 -4.22 -1.19
C ALA A 195 4.01 -3.80 -0.34
N TRP A 196 5.02 -4.67 -0.17
CA TRP A 196 6.27 -4.34 0.49
C TRP A 196 6.97 -3.13 -0.13
N GLY A 197 7.14 -3.12 -1.46
CA GLY A 197 7.78 -1.99 -2.14
C GLY A 197 6.98 -0.70 -2.00
N SER A 198 5.65 -0.79 -2.11
CA SER A 198 4.74 0.34 -1.89
C SER A 198 4.89 0.92 -0.48
N ASN A 199 4.81 0.07 0.54
CA ASN A 199 4.89 0.46 1.94
C ASN A 199 6.26 1.02 2.30
N LEU A 200 7.33 0.34 1.91
CA LEU A 200 8.70 0.78 2.15
C LEU A 200 8.90 2.21 1.63
N SER A 201 8.44 2.53 0.42
CA SER A 201 8.62 3.87 -0.15
C SER A 201 7.95 4.98 0.68
N VAL A 202 6.75 4.72 1.21
CA VAL A 202 6.02 5.68 2.06
C VAL A 202 6.66 5.76 3.45
N LEU A 203 7.00 4.61 4.02
CA LEU A 203 7.61 4.52 5.34
C LEU A 203 9.01 5.16 5.35
N LEU A 204 9.77 5.05 4.26
CA LEU A 204 11.04 5.73 4.09
C LEU A 204 10.90 7.25 4.22
N ILE A 205 9.89 7.84 3.57
CA ILE A 205 9.63 9.29 3.67
C ILE A 205 9.40 9.68 5.12
N TRP A 206 8.52 8.98 5.83
CA TRP A 206 8.20 9.29 7.22
C TRP A 206 9.35 8.99 8.19
N PHE A 207 10.16 7.96 7.91
CA PHE A 207 11.38 7.66 8.67
C PHE A 207 12.37 8.81 8.57
N VAL A 208 12.66 9.30 7.36
CA VAL A 208 13.55 10.46 7.16
C VAL A 208 12.99 11.69 7.87
N VAL A 209 11.69 11.98 7.77
CA VAL A 209 11.08 13.12 8.48
C VAL A 209 11.22 12.97 10.00
N GLY A 210 10.84 11.82 10.57
CA GLY A 210 10.79 11.62 12.02
C GLY A 210 12.15 11.49 12.70
N TRP A 211 13.13 10.88 12.00
CA TRP A 211 14.39 10.45 12.58
C TRP A 211 15.61 11.22 12.06
N TRP A 212 15.54 11.79 10.85
CA TRP A 212 16.59 12.67 10.32
C TRP A 212 16.25 14.14 10.53
N VAL A 213 15.12 14.59 9.98
CA VAL A 213 14.72 16.01 9.99
C VAL A 213 14.42 16.48 11.41
N TYR A 214 13.49 15.81 12.09
CA TYR A 214 13.12 16.09 13.49
C TYR A 214 13.93 15.28 14.52
N GLY A 215 14.96 14.55 14.07
CA GLY A 215 15.83 13.77 14.96
C GLY A 215 16.97 14.60 15.54
N GLY A 216 17.38 14.25 16.77
CA GLY A 216 18.62 14.74 17.37
C GLY A 216 19.87 14.08 16.76
N PRO A 217 21.10 14.47 17.18
CA PRO A 217 22.35 14.00 16.58
C PRO A 217 22.48 12.47 16.53
N ARG A 218 22.12 11.78 17.61
CA ARG A 218 22.17 10.30 17.69
C ARG A 218 21.20 9.63 16.71
N SER A 219 19.99 10.18 16.57
CA SER A 219 18.98 9.66 15.64
C SER A 219 19.48 9.79 14.20
N ARG A 220 20.06 10.94 13.84
CA ARG A 220 20.65 11.17 12.52
C ARG A 220 21.78 10.20 12.22
N LEU A 221 22.69 10.00 13.19
CA LEU A 221 23.79 9.05 13.03
C LEU A 221 23.30 7.62 12.80
N ALA A 222 22.23 7.20 13.48
CA ALA A 222 21.62 5.87 13.28
C ALA A 222 20.87 5.74 11.95
N THR A 223 20.28 6.83 11.44
CA THR A 223 19.50 6.80 10.18
C THR A 223 20.37 6.45 8.97
N ALA A 224 21.58 6.98 8.85
CA ALA A 224 22.44 6.74 7.68
C ALA A 224 22.73 5.25 7.39
N PRO A 225 23.22 4.43 8.34
CA PRO A 225 23.43 3.00 8.11
C PRO A 225 22.12 2.24 7.87
N LEU A 226 21.01 2.67 8.47
CA LEU A 226 19.70 2.05 8.23
C LEU A 226 19.18 2.29 6.81
N LEU A 227 19.46 3.46 6.23
CA LEU A 227 19.15 3.74 4.82
C LEU A 227 20.02 2.88 3.88
N ALA A 228 21.30 2.68 4.22
CA ALA A 228 22.18 1.79 3.46
C ALA A 228 21.69 0.34 3.50
N LEU A 229 21.29 -0.15 4.68
CA LEU A 229 20.69 -1.47 4.84
C LEU A 229 19.38 -1.62 4.06
N ALA A 230 18.53 -0.59 4.03
CA ALA A 230 17.30 -0.60 3.25
C ALA A 230 17.53 -0.69 1.74
N ALA A 231 18.65 -0.16 1.23
CA ALA A 231 18.98 -0.20 -0.19
C ALA A 231 19.16 -1.63 -0.72
N ILE A 232 19.60 -2.57 0.12
CA ILE A 232 19.82 -3.97 -0.26
C ILE A 232 18.51 -4.63 -0.74
N PRO A 233 17.45 -4.77 0.09
CA PRO A 233 16.20 -5.36 -0.36
C PRO A 233 15.47 -4.47 -1.38
N VAL A 234 15.70 -3.15 -1.43
CA VAL A 234 15.16 -2.28 -2.50
C VAL A 234 15.62 -2.76 -3.88
N VAL A 235 16.90 -3.06 -4.05
CA VAL A 235 17.41 -3.55 -5.33
C VAL A 235 16.99 -5.00 -5.58
N TYR A 236 17.16 -5.89 -4.60
CA TYR A 236 16.80 -7.30 -4.75
C TYR A 236 15.29 -7.57 -4.87
N SER A 237 14.44 -6.60 -4.53
CA SER A 237 12.99 -6.70 -4.76
C SER A 237 12.60 -6.74 -6.24
N LEU A 238 13.51 -6.30 -7.13
CA LEU A 238 13.29 -6.17 -8.58
C LEU A 238 12.04 -5.34 -8.93
N ASN A 239 11.64 -4.46 -8.01
CA ASN A 239 10.37 -3.77 -8.05
C ASN A 239 10.51 -2.41 -8.76
N ARG A 240 10.24 -2.41 -10.07
CA ARG A 240 10.29 -1.21 -10.91
C ARG A 240 9.38 -0.09 -10.41
N GLY A 241 8.20 -0.42 -9.86
CA GLY A 241 7.27 0.58 -9.33
C GLY A 241 7.90 1.37 -8.19
N LEU A 242 8.58 0.67 -7.27
CA LEU A 242 9.29 1.26 -6.13
C LEU A 242 10.40 2.17 -6.62
N TRP A 243 11.22 1.72 -7.58
CA TRP A 243 12.33 2.52 -8.12
C TRP A 243 11.84 3.81 -8.78
N ILE A 244 10.77 3.75 -9.58
CA ILE A 244 10.14 4.93 -10.18
C ILE A 244 9.61 5.86 -9.09
N GLY A 245 8.94 5.32 -8.06
CA GLY A 245 8.45 6.09 -6.92
C GLY A 245 9.56 6.81 -6.16
N LEU A 246 10.70 6.15 -5.92
CA LEU A 246 11.88 6.78 -5.31
C LEU A 246 12.47 7.88 -6.20
N GLY A 247 12.52 7.67 -7.51
CA GLY A 247 12.94 8.70 -8.48
C GLY A 247 12.03 9.93 -8.43
N ILE A 248 10.71 9.73 -8.39
CA ILE A 248 9.73 10.82 -8.25
C ILE A 248 9.88 11.51 -6.90
N ALA A 249 10.13 10.78 -5.81
CA ALA A 249 10.39 11.37 -4.50
C ALA A 249 11.61 12.29 -4.51
N VAL A 250 12.70 11.88 -5.13
CA VAL A 250 13.90 12.72 -5.32
C VAL A 250 13.58 13.95 -6.16
N GLY A 251 12.94 13.78 -7.32
CA GLY A 251 12.56 14.90 -8.19
C GLY A 251 11.66 15.90 -7.48
N TYR A 252 10.66 15.41 -6.74
CA TYR A 252 9.80 16.24 -5.89
C TYR A 252 10.59 17.05 -4.86
N LEU A 253 11.51 16.42 -4.13
CA LEU A 253 12.34 17.13 -3.14
C LEU A 253 13.22 18.20 -3.80
N VAL A 254 13.84 17.90 -4.94
CA VAL A 254 14.65 18.88 -5.71
C VAL A 254 13.79 20.09 -6.11
N LEU A 255 12.56 19.87 -6.58
CA LEU A 255 11.63 20.94 -6.96
C LEU A 255 11.14 21.76 -5.75
N ARG A 256 10.97 21.12 -4.59
CA ARG A 256 10.27 21.71 -3.43
C ARG A 256 11.21 22.34 -2.41
N LEU A 257 12.46 21.89 -2.32
CA LEU A 257 13.45 22.43 -1.39
C LEU A 257 14.04 23.75 -1.89
N GLY A 258 14.40 24.64 -0.95
CA GLY A 258 15.21 25.83 -1.24
C GLY A 258 16.65 25.47 -1.65
N ALA A 259 17.41 26.44 -2.17
CA ALA A 259 18.72 26.21 -2.80
C ALA A 259 19.67 25.32 -1.98
N ARG A 260 19.85 25.61 -0.68
CA ARG A 260 20.71 24.83 0.21
C ARG A 260 20.19 23.39 0.42
N GLY A 261 18.89 23.22 0.64
CA GLY A 261 18.28 21.90 0.80
C GLY A 261 18.37 21.07 -0.49
N ARG A 262 18.19 21.72 -1.64
CA ARG A 262 18.37 21.13 -2.97
C ARG A 262 19.81 20.66 -3.19
N ALA A 263 20.79 21.49 -2.88
CA ALA A 263 22.21 21.12 -3.02
C ALA A 263 22.56 19.89 -2.17
N VAL A 264 22.10 19.85 -0.91
CA VAL A 264 22.29 18.69 -0.02
C VAL A 264 21.59 17.44 -0.57
N ALA A 265 20.35 17.57 -1.06
CA ALA A 265 19.62 16.45 -1.64
C ALA A 265 20.33 15.91 -2.90
N CYS A 266 20.77 16.80 -3.81
CA CYS A 266 21.53 16.40 -5.00
C CYS A 266 22.85 15.73 -4.64
N ALA A 267 23.59 16.25 -3.65
CA ALA A 267 24.83 15.65 -3.19
C ALA A 267 24.60 14.24 -2.59
N ALA A 268 23.55 14.08 -1.78
CA ALA A 268 23.19 12.78 -1.21
C ALA A 268 22.78 11.77 -2.30
N VAL A 269 22.02 12.20 -3.31
CA VAL A 269 21.64 11.37 -4.45
C VAL A 269 22.87 10.99 -5.27
N ALA A 270 23.76 11.94 -5.57
CA ALA A 270 25.00 11.68 -6.30
C ALA A 270 25.89 10.67 -5.57
N ALA A 271 26.04 10.83 -4.25
CA ALA A 271 26.77 9.88 -3.42
C ALA A 271 26.11 8.47 -3.45
N GLY A 272 24.78 8.40 -3.34
CA GLY A 272 24.06 7.13 -3.42
C GLY A 272 24.20 6.45 -4.78
N VAL A 273 24.15 7.22 -5.87
CA VAL A 273 24.36 6.73 -7.24
C VAL A 273 25.78 6.22 -7.43
N LEU A 274 26.79 6.95 -6.93
CA LEU A 274 28.18 6.50 -6.97
C LEU A 274 28.37 5.17 -6.23
N VAL A 275 27.85 5.08 -4.99
CA VAL A 275 27.90 3.82 -4.21
C VAL A 275 27.20 2.68 -4.94
N PHE A 276 26.06 2.95 -5.58
CA PHE A 276 25.34 1.95 -6.37
C PHE A 276 26.17 1.42 -7.54
N PHE A 277 26.79 2.28 -8.35
CA PHE A 277 27.64 1.87 -9.48
C PHE A 277 28.90 1.13 -9.04
N LEU A 278 29.43 1.42 -7.85
CA LEU A 278 30.57 0.71 -7.27
C LEU A 278 30.17 -0.63 -6.61
N SER A 279 28.88 -0.96 -6.56
CA SER A 279 28.36 -2.16 -5.89
C SER A 279 27.95 -3.25 -6.89
N PRO A 280 27.87 -4.54 -6.49
CA PRO A 280 27.36 -5.60 -7.35
C PRO A 280 25.87 -5.45 -7.71
N LEU A 281 25.15 -4.53 -7.06
CA LEU A 281 23.72 -4.28 -7.28
C LEU A 281 23.41 -3.76 -8.69
N GLN A 282 24.38 -3.11 -9.37
CA GLN A 282 24.16 -2.63 -10.73
C GLN A 282 23.85 -3.75 -11.73
N ALA A 283 24.46 -4.93 -11.55
CA ALA A 283 24.27 -6.07 -12.45
C ALA A 283 22.84 -6.60 -12.36
N VAL A 284 22.26 -6.61 -11.16
CA VAL A 284 20.88 -7.03 -10.92
C VAL A 284 19.89 -6.07 -11.60
N VAL A 285 20.16 -4.76 -11.53
CA VAL A 285 19.32 -3.75 -12.21
C VAL A 285 19.43 -3.88 -13.72
N ALA A 286 20.63 -4.05 -14.27
CA ALA A 286 20.84 -4.26 -15.71
C ALA A 286 20.07 -5.50 -16.21
N GLN A 287 20.21 -6.65 -15.53
CA GLN A 287 19.46 -7.86 -15.86
C GLN A 287 17.94 -7.65 -15.83
N ARG A 288 17.45 -6.83 -14.89
CA ARG A 288 16.02 -6.54 -14.76
C ARG A 288 15.50 -5.65 -15.88
N LEU A 289 16.32 -4.73 -16.39
CA LEU A 289 16.00 -3.87 -17.53
C LEU A 289 16.00 -4.66 -18.85
N ASP A 290 16.97 -5.57 -19.03
CA ASP A 290 17.11 -6.39 -20.23
C ASP A 290 16.06 -7.50 -20.34
N ARG A 291 15.37 -7.82 -19.24
CA ARG A 291 14.28 -8.82 -19.22
C ARG A 291 12.94 -8.17 -18.86
N PRO A 292 12.22 -7.57 -19.83
CA PRO A 292 10.86 -7.08 -19.63
C PRO A 292 9.87 -8.24 -19.46
N HIS A 293 9.93 -8.92 -18.32
CA HIS A 293 9.05 -10.05 -17.99
C HIS A 293 7.59 -9.60 -17.84
N SER A 294 6.66 -10.36 -18.45
CA SER A 294 5.20 -10.31 -18.25
C SER A 294 4.47 -9.02 -18.69
N ASN A 295 5.05 -8.21 -19.57
CA ASN A 295 4.35 -7.04 -20.10
C ASN A 295 3.08 -7.42 -20.88
N ASP A 296 3.09 -8.54 -21.62
CA ASP A 296 1.95 -8.97 -22.44
C ASP A 296 0.76 -9.45 -21.60
N ILE A 297 1.03 -10.21 -20.53
CA ILE A 297 -0.01 -10.64 -19.57
C ILE A 297 -0.67 -9.41 -18.96
N ARG A 298 0.13 -8.42 -18.57
CA ARG A 298 -0.38 -7.20 -17.94
C ARG A 298 -1.12 -6.30 -18.93
N ALA A 299 -0.66 -6.23 -20.17
CA ALA A 299 -1.37 -5.52 -21.23
C ALA A 299 -2.74 -6.17 -21.49
N PHE A 300 -2.79 -7.50 -21.53
CA PHE A 300 -4.03 -8.27 -21.65
C PHE A 300 -4.97 -8.00 -20.48
N THR A 301 -4.53 -8.20 -19.23
CA THR A 301 -5.40 -8.02 -18.06
C THR A 301 -5.91 -6.59 -17.93
N VAL A 302 -5.09 -5.58 -18.21
CA VAL A 302 -5.52 -4.17 -18.25
C VAL A 302 -6.56 -3.93 -19.33
N ALA A 303 -6.32 -4.40 -20.56
CA ALA A 303 -7.27 -4.23 -21.66
C ALA A 303 -8.61 -4.93 -21.37
N SER A 304 -8.57 -6.16 -20.86
CA SER A 304 -9.76 -6.90 -20.45
C SER A 304 -10.49 -6.25 -19.27
N THR A 305 -9.78 -5.65 -18.31
CA THR A 305 -10.39 -4.88 -17.23
C THR A 305 -11.13 -3.66 -17.77
N ILE A 306 -10.53 -2.91 -18.70
CA ILE A 306 -11.17 -1.74 -19.31
C ILE A 306 -12.41 -2.17 -20.11
N ALA A 307 -12.29 -3.22 -20.93
CA ALA A 307 -13.41 -3.75 -21.70
C ALA A 307 -14.56 -4.21 -20.79
N ALA A 308 -14.27 -4.93 -19.70
CA ALA A 308 -15.28 -5.32 -18.73
C ALA A 308 -15.94 -4.09 -18.06
N ALA A 309 -15.15 -3.09 -17.66
CA ALA A 309 -15.67 -1.89 -17.00
C ALA A 309 -16.59 -1.05 -17.91
N GLN A 310 -16.49 -1.15 -19.24
CA GLN A 310 -17.39 -0.47 -20.17
C GLN A 310 -18.85 -0.94 -20.07
N PHE A 311 -19.10 -2.17 -19.60
CA PHE A 311 -20.45 -2.72 -19.43
C PHE A 311 -21.10 -2.29 -18.10
N SER A 312 -20.33 -1.82 -17.12
CA SER A 312 -20.84 -1.22 -15.88
C SER A 312 -20.00 0.03 -15.52
N PRO A 313 -20.13 1.12 -16.29
CA PRO A 313 -19.20 2.25 -16.20
C PRO A 313 -19.37 3.10 -14.94
N VAL A 314 -20.54 3.04 -14.29
CA VAL A 314 -20.88 3.89 -13.13
C VAL A 314 -20.59 3.19 -11.81
N ILE A 315 -21.01 1.93 -11.67
CA ILE A 315 -20.97 1.22 -10.37
C ILE A 315 -20.07 -0.02 -10.38
N GLY A 316 -19.56 -0.47 -11.53
CA GLY A 316 -18.73 -1.66 -11.61
C GLY A 316 -19.46 -2.93 -11.18
N TYR A 317 -18.68 -3.92 -10.71
CA TYR A 317 -19.14 -5.29 -10.40
C TYR A 317 -18.99 -5.69 -8.93
N GLY A 318 -18.56 -4.75 -8.07
CA GLY A 318 -18.27 -4.93 -6.64
C GLY A 318 -17.12 -5.86 -6.30
N ASN A 319 -16.68 -6.72 -7.22
CA ASN A 319 -15.53 -7.59 -7.03
C ASN A 319 -14.84 -7.84 -8.39
N THR A 320 -13.64 -8.39 -8.34
CA THR A 320 -12.87 -8.79 -9.53
C THR A 320 -13.58 -9.89 -10.31
N ARG A 321 -13.16 -10.11 -11.56
CA ARG A 321 -13.62 -11.21 -12.43
C ARG A 321 -12.43 -11.94 -13.03
N ASN A 322 -12.60 -13.20 -13.43
CA ASN A 322 -11.58 -13.93 -14.17
C ASN A 322 -11.86 -13.79 -15.67
N ALA A 323 -10.84 -13.45 -16.46
CA ALA A 323 -10.99 -13.30 -17.92
C ALA A 323 -10.90 -14.64 -18.65
N THR A 324 -11.72 -14.84 -19.67
CA THR A 324 -11.55 -15.96 -20.60
C THR A 324 -10.36 -15.68 -21.52
N GLY A 325 -9.53 -16.69 -21.74
CA GLY A 325 -8.31 -16.54 -22.54
C GLY A 325 -7.14 -15.97 -21.74
N ASN A 326 -6.03 -15.79 -22.44
CA ASN A 326 -4.76 -15.28 -21.96
C ASN A 326 -4.02 -14.55 -23.11
N HIS A 327 -2.88 -13.92 -22.83
CA HIS A 327 -2.07 -13.22 -23.85
C HIS A 327 -1.64 -14.07 -25.07
N LYS A 328 -1.82 -15.39 -25.05
CA LYS A 328 -1.47 -16.33 -26.14
C LYS A 328 -2.67 -17.06 -26.75
N THR A 329 -3.82 -17.10 -26.09
CA THR A 329 -5.01 -17.82 -26.57
C THR A 329 -6.30 -17.15 -26.10
N ILE A 330 -7.31 -17.09 -26.95
CA ILE A 330 -8.62 -16.49 -26.63
C ILE A 330 -9.60 -17.48 -25.99
N THR A 331 -9.28 -18.79 -25.96
CA THR A 331 -10.25 -19.85 -25.65
C THR A 331 -10.10 -20.50 -24.27
N THR A 332 -9.03 -20.23 -23.53
CA THR A 332 -8.71 -20.97 -22.28
C THR A 332 -8.38 -20.05 -21.10
N GLY A 333 -9.10 -20.21 -19.99
CA GLY A 333 -8.79 -19.61 -18.67
C GLY A 333 -8.16 -20.62 -17.70
N LYS A 334 -7.94 -20.24 -16.43
CA LYS A 334 -7.50 -21.19 -15.39
C LYS A 334 -8.58 -22.24 -15.17
N SER A 335 -8.23 -23.51 -15.39
CA SER A 335 -9.06 -24.69 -15.13
C SER A 335 -8.26 -25.74 -14.37
N ASP A 336 -8.95 -26.76 -13.85
CA ASP A 336 -8.30 -27.89 -13.16
C ASP A 336 -7.30 -28.64 -14.06
N TRP A 337 -7.49 -28.59 -15.39
CA TRP A 337 -6.64 -29.26 -16.36
C TRP A 337 -5.53 -28.36 -16.95
N CYS A 338 -5.60 -27.04 -16.74
CA CYS A 338 -4.54 -26.12 -17.14
C CYS A 338 -4.40 -24.94 -16.16
N GLU A 339 -3.65 -25.17 -15.08
CA GLU A 339 -3.38 -24.14 -14.07
C GLU A 339 -2.57 -22.97 -14.63
N THR A 340 -1.73 -23.21 -15.64
CA THR A 340 -0.88 -22.21 -16.30
C THR A 340 -1.58 -21.41 -17.39
N CYS A 341 -2.78 -21.83 -17.81
CA CYS A 341 -3.58 -21.10 -18.80
C CYS A 341 -4.23 -19.85 -18.19
N GLY A 342 -4.19 -19.70 -16.85
CA GLY A 342 -4.76 -18.60 -16.10
C GLY A 342 -3.92 -17.34 -16.01
N HIS A 343 -4.60 -16.26 -15.63
CA HIS A 343 -4.01 -14.97 -15.26
C HIS A 343 -4.56 -14.50 -13.91
N PRO A 344 -3.87 -13.55 -13.24
CA PRO A 344 -4.44 -12.89 -12.09
C PRO A 344 -5.84 -12.33 -12.39
N PRO A 345 -6.76 -12.28 -11.41
CA PRO A 345 -8.09 -11.72 -11.62
C PRO A 345 -8.02 -10.30 -12.20
N LEU A 346 -8.97 -9.95 -13.06
CA LEU A 346 -9.10 -8.61 -13.62
C LEU A 346 -9.18 -7.57 -12.50
N GLY A 347 -8.38 -6.52 -12.63
CA GLY A 347 -8.23 -5.46 -11.63
C GLY A 347 -7.14 -5.70 -10.59
N SER A 348 -6.39 -6.81 -10.62
CA SER A 348 -5.32 -7.09 -9.64
C SER A 348 -3.97 -6.40 -9.95
N ASP A 349 -3.80 -5.83 -11.15
CA ASP A 349 -2.55 -5.19 -11.58
C ASP A 349 -2.31 -3.78 -10.99
N GLY A 350 -3.25 -3.26 -10.22
CA GLY A 350 -3.22 -1.89 -9.73
C GLY A 350 -4.56 -1.42 -9.17
N GLN A 351 -4.52 -0.51 -8.21
CA GLN A 351 -5.71 0.08 -7.59
C GLN A 351 -6.63 0.75 -8.62
N LEU A 352 -6.10 1.36 -9.69
CA LEU A 352 -6.91 1.97 -10.74
C LEU A 352 -7.80 0.94 -11.43
N TRP A 353 -7.18 -0.16 -11.87
CA TRP A 353 -7.85 -1.25 -12.56
C TRP A 353 -8.85 -1.93 -11.61
N HIS A 354 -8.46 -2.09 -10.34
CA HIS A 354 -9.35 -2.57 -9.29
C HIS A 354 -10.60 -1.70 -9.16
N LEU A 355 -10.43 -0.37 -9.09
CA LEU A 355 -11.53 0.57 -8.98
C LEU A 355 -12.43 0.55 -10.22
N MET A 356 -11.85 0.50 -11.43
CA MET A 356 -12.63 0.43 -12.66
C MET A 356 -13.53 -0.81 -12.69
N ILE A 357 -13.01 -1.99 -12.34
CA ILE A 357 -13.83 -3.20 -12.37
C ILE A 357 -14.81 -3.27 -11.19
N THR A 358 -14.42 -2.83 -10.00
CA THR A 358 -15.27 -2.97 -8.80
C THR A 358 -16.29 -1.85 -8.64
N GLN A 359 -15.97 -0.62 -9.07
CA GLN A 359 -16.73 0.60 -8.80
C GLN A 359 -16.94 1.47 -10.05
N GLY A 360 -16.58 0.98 -11.23
CA GLY A 360 -16.70 1.71 -12.49
C GLY A 360 -15.68 2.85 -12.64
N PHE A 361 -15.78 3.57 -13.76
CA PHE A 361 -14.98 4.76 -14.02
C PHE A 361 -15.27 5.88 -13.02
N VAL A 362 -16.50 5.95 -12.50
CA VAL A 362 -16.89 6.93 -11.47
C VAL A 362 -16.12 6.68 -10.17
N GLY A 363 -16.04 5.43 -9.70
CA GLY A 363 -15.22 5.09 -8.52
C GLY A 363 -13.74 5.42 -8.72
N ALA A 364 -13.18 5.10 -9.89
CA ALA A 364 -11.81 5.48 -10.24
C ALA A 364 -11.60 7.01 -10.21
N ALA A 365 -12.52 7.77 -10.81
CA ALA A 365 -12.46 9.23 -10.83
C ALA A 365 -12.58 9.84 -9.42
N LEU A 366 -13.47 9.31 -8.56
CA LEU A 366 -13.62 9.76 -7.17
C LEU A 366 -12.35 9.54 -6.35
N TYR A 367 -11.70 8.38 -6.52
CA TYR A 367 -10.42 8.08 -5.88
C TYR A 367 -9.33 9.07 -6.31
N VAL A 368 -9.17 9.28 -7.62
CA VAL A 368 -8.20 10.25 -8.17
C VAL A 368 -8.50 11.66 -7.66
N ALA A 369 -9.77 12.09 -7.71
CA ALA A 369 -10.20 13.41 -7.27
C ALA A 369 -9.94 13.62 -5.76
N PHE A 370 -10.10 12.57 -4.94
CA PHE A 370 -9.81 12.65 -3.51
C PHE A 370 -8.33 12.93 -3.25
N PHE A 371 -7.42 12.12 -3.81
CA PHE A 371 -5.98 12.25 -3.62
C PHE A 371 -5.39 13.48 -4.33
N ALA A 372 -5.78 13.75 -5.58
CA ALA A 372 -5.37 14.95 -6.30
C ALA A 372 -5.89 16.23 -5.61
N GLY A 373 -7.12 16.18 -5.08
CA GLY A 373 -7.67 17.24 -4.25
C GLY A 373 -6.84 17.48 -2.98
N ALA A 374 -6.32 16.42 -2.35
CA ALA A 374 -5.44 16.54 -1.20
C ALA A 374 -4.09 17.17 -1.59
N VAL A 375 -3.48 16.74 -2.70
CA VAL A 375 -2.27 17.37 -3.26
C VAL A 375 -2.49 18.86 -3.45
N ARG A 376 -3.57 19.25 -4.15
CA ARG A 376 -3.87 20.66 -4.43
C ARG A 376 -4.06 21.48 -3.15
N ARG A 377 -4.83 20.97 -2.18
CA ARG A 377 -5.14 21.66 -0.92
C ARG A 377 -3.89 21.89 -0.06
N HIS A 378 -2.99 20.92 -0.01
CA HIS A 378 -1.81 20.97 0.85
C HIS A 378 -0.52 21.35 0.10
N TRP A 379 -0.60 21.66 -1.20
CA TRP A 379 0.57 22.01 -2.01
C TRP A 379 1.33 23.20 -1.43
N ALA A 380 0.66 24.21 -0.89
CA ALA A 380 1.34 25.39 -0.35
C ALA A 380 2.14 25.11 0.94
N ASP A 381 1.85 24.03 1.65
CA ASP A 381 2.48 23.68 2.92
C ASP A 381 3.94 23.25 2.71
N ARG A 382 4.86 24.04 3.27
CA ARG A 382 6.32 23.83 3.19
C ARG A 382 6.91 23.24 4.47
N SER A 383 6.08 22.91 5.45
CA SER A 383 6.54 22.15 6.61
C SER A 383 7.05 20.76 6.16
N PRO A 384 7.99 20.14 6.89
CA PRO A 384 8.42 18.77 6.59
C PRO A 384 7.27 17.76 6.51
N ILE A 385 6.25 17.90 7.37
CA ILE A 385 5.05 17.05 7.35
C ILE A 385 4.19 17.32 6.12
N GLY A 386 3.96 18.59 5.78
CA GLY A 386 3.24 19.00 4.58
C GLY A 386 3.87 18.49 3.29
N MET A 387 5.18 18.69 3.13
CA MET A 387 5.92 18.19 1.96
C MET A 387 5.88 16.66 1.88
N ALA A 388 6.10 15.95 2.99
CA ALA A 388 6.07 14.51 3.02
C ALA A 388 4.68 13.94 2.71
N GLY A 389 3.64 14.48 3.33
CA GLY A 389 2.27 14.05 3.07
C GLY A 389 1.84 14.30 1.63
N VAL A 390 2.14 15.47 1.06
CA VAL A 390 1.86 15.78 -0.35
C VAL A 390 2.59 14.82 -1.28
N LEU A 391 3.86 14.53 -1.00
CA LEU A 391 4.62 13.53 -1.76
C LEU A 391 3.93 12.16 -1.71
N VAL A 392 3.48 11.70 -0.54
CA VAL A 392 2.75 10.43 -0.44
C VAL A 392 1.46 10.45 -1.28
N MET A 393 0.70 11.54 -1.29
CA MET A 393 -0.51 11.64 -2.14
C MET A 393 -0.17 11.56 -3.64
N ILE A 394 0.95 12.15 -4.08
CA ILE A 394 1.45 12.01 -5.46
C ILE A 394 1.84 10.56 -5.75
N LEU A 395 2.55 9.92 -4.82
CA LEU A 395 2.94 8.52 -4.96
C LEU A 395 1.74 7.58 -4.99
N THR A 396 0.67 7.86 -4.24
CA THR A 396 -0.58 7.11 -4.33
C THR A 396 -1.18 7.16 -5.75
N LEU A 397 -1.18 8.34 -6.38
CA LEU A 397 -1.66 8.52 -7.76
C LEU A 397 -0.75 7.86 -8.81
N LEU A 398 0.54 7.69 -8.51
CA LEU A 398 1.45 6.88 -9.34
C LEU A 398 1.19 5.38 -9.13
N TYR A 399 1.14 4.96 -7.87
CA TYR A 399 1.10 3.55 -7.50
C TYR A 399 -0.22 2.88 -7.85
N MET A 400 -1.32 3.62 -7.96
CA MET A 400 -2.59 3.04 -8.41
C MET A 400 -2.51 2.37 -9.78
N PHE A 401 -1.55 2.73 -10.64
CA PHE A 401 -1.36 2.06 -11.93
C PHE A 401 -0.66 0.70 -11.82
N VAL A 402 0.12 0.48 -10.75
CA VAL A 402 1.07 -0.65 -10.62
C VAL A 402 0.91 -1.51 -9.38
N TYR A 403 0.23 -1.02 -8.34
CA TYR A 403 0.01 -1.71 -7.08
C TYR A 403 -1.47 -1.65 -6.70
N ASP A 404 -2.01 -2.79 -6.28
CA ASP A 404 -3.24 -2.81 -5.49
C ASP A 404 -2.90 -2.22 -4.10
N GLY A 405 -3.68 -1.22 -3.68
CA GLY A 405 -3.42 -0.52 -2.44
C GLY A 405 -4.22 -1.07 -1.25
N LEU A 406 -5.25 -1.87 -1.46
CA LEU A 406 -6.37 -1.97 -0.51
C LEU A 406 -6.02 -2.57 0.86
N VAL A 407 -5.04 -3.47 0.94
CA VAL A 407 -4.74 -4.19 2.18
C VAL A 407 -3.84 -3.34 3.09
N THR A 408 -2.54 -3.25 2.80
CA THR A 408 -1.62 -2.45 3.64
C THR A 408 -1.30 -1.05 3.10
N PRO A 409 -1.03 -0.82 1.80
CA PRO A 409 -0.55 0.49 1.34
C PRO A 409 -1.54 1.64 1.54
N LEU A 410 -2.83 1.39 1.30
CA LEU A 410 -3.88 2.40 1.43
C LEU A 410 -4.04 2.86 2.88
N SER A 411 -3.74 2.00 3.86
CA SER A 411 -3.69 2.41 5.26
C SER A 411 -2.61 3.47 5.49
N LEU A 412 -1.41 3.27 4.96
CA LEU A 412 -0.29 4.21 5.10
C LEU A 412 -0.53 5.50 4.31
N TYR A 413 -1.16 5.42 3.12
CA TYR A 413 -1.59 6.60 2.37
C TYR A 413 -2.58 7.42 3.18
N LEU A 414 -3.57 6.78 3.79
CA LEU A 414 -4.61 7.47 4.57
C LEU A 414 -4.12 7.98 5.93
N ILE A 415 -3.15 7.31 6.57
CA ILE A 415 -2.43 7.87 7.73
C ILE A 415 -1.66 9.14 7.31
N SER A 416 -1.02 9.12 6.14
CA SER A 416 -0.31 10.28 5.59
C SER A 416 -1.27 11.44 5.28
N PHE A 417 -2.46 11.13 4.76
CA PHE A 417 -3.54 12.10 4.58
C PHE A 417 -4.04 12.66 5.92
N ALA A 418 -4.20 11.81 6.94
CA ALA A 418 -4.60 12.25 8.28
C ALA A 418 -3.55 13.19 8.91
N LEU A 419 -2.24 12.94 8.68
CA LEU A 419 -1.17 13.86 9.08
C LEU A 419 -1.29 15.22 8.39
N LEU A 420 -1.55 15.26 7.06
CA LEU A 420 -1.80 16.53 6.34
C LEU A 420 -3.00 17.28 6.91
N TRP A 421 -4.10 16.57 7.18
CA TRP A 421 -5.30 17.17 7.75
C TRP A 421 -5.00 17.75 9.14
N ARG A 422 -4.35 17.00 10.02
CA ARG A 422 -3.93 17.48 11.35
C ARG A 422 -3.04 18.72 11.26
N ASN A 423 -2.05 18.69 10.37
CA ASN A 423 -1.14 19.81 10.18
C ASN A 423 -1.87 21.10 9.78
N SER A 424 -2.85 20.99 8.86
CA SER A 424 -3.64 22.15 8.44
C SER A 424 -4.54 22.74 9.53
N MET A 425 -4.93 21.95 10.54
CA MET A 425 -5.71 22.45 11.68
C MET A 425 -4.85 23.24 12.66
N GLU A 426 -3.57 22.90 12.79
CA GLU A 426 -2.63 23.66 13.62
C GLU A 426 -2.27 24.99 12.97
N ASP A 427 -2.03 25.01 11.66
CA ASP A 427 -1.71 26.24 10.93
C ASP A 427 -2.88 27.24 10.90
N GLY A 428 -4.12 26.77 10.79
CA GLY A 428 -5.31 27.64 10.85
C GLY A 428 -5.68 28.12 12.25
N SER A 429 -4.96 27.68 13.29
CA SER A 429 -5.12 28.12 14.68
C SER A 429 -4.05 29.13 15.14
N ARG A 430 -3.10 29.45 14.25
CA ARG A 430 -2.13 30.55 14.37
C ARG A 430 -2.55 31.68 13.45
#